data_AF-A0ABC9P1A3-F1
#
_entry.id   AF-A0ABC9P1A3-F1
#
_cell.length_a   1.000
_cell.length_b   1.000
_cell.length_c   1.000
_cell.angle_alpha   90.00
_cell.angle_beta   90.00
_cell.angle_gamma   90.00
#
_symmetry.space_group_name_H-M   'P 1'
#
loop_
_entity.id
_entity.type
_entity.pdbx_description
1 polymer ?
#
loop_
_entity_poly.entity_id
_entity_poly.type
_entity_poly.pdbx_seq_one_letter_code
_entity_poly.pdbx_strand_id
1 'polypeptide(L)'
;MNNQIIRKGGERLKYQFLISYFELEVFVAASVKNFQMMEEELLENRIKDYQKNAQKQTTLVYWEMDGEGKEDRDIYHKKRPTPDNAYLLYSEELESEKLIEAEKEAIKIAEKVGTNGFQFMQKNQEIAVFVKLKGNWFWLPLMDLSKVPDFQSSLLSFSKINEGEQFFSSLLKT
;
A
#
# COMPACT_ATOMS: atom_id res chain seq x y z
N MET A 1 -48.42 12.42 13.02
CA MET A 1 -47.84 12.36 11.66
C MET A 1 -46.33 12.24 11.82
N ASN A 2 -45.78 11.07 11.53
CA ASN A 2 -44.35 10.79 11.60
C ASN A 2 -43.68 11.32 10.33
N ASN A 3 -42.89 12.39 10.45
CA ASN A 3 -41.93 12.75 9.41
C ASN A 3 -40.56 12.17 9.78
N GLN A 4 -40.20 11.16 9.01
CA GLN A 4 -38.91 10.49 9.01
C GLN A 4 -37.79 11.50 8.77
N ILE A 5 -36.83 11.54 9.68
CA ILE A 5 -35.55 12.22 9.46
C ILE A 5 -34.71 11.29 8.58
N ILE A 6 -34.64 11.58 7.28
CA ILE A 6 -33.67 10.95 6.38
C ILE A 6 -32.31 11.59 6.69
N ARG A 7 -31.54 11.00 7.61
CA ARG A 7 -30.09 11.20 7.62
C ARG A 7 -29.48 10.18 6.67
N LYS A 8 -29.13 10.60 5.45
CA LYS A 8 -28.27 9.82 4.56
C LYS A 8 -27.07 10.67 4.17
N GLY A 9 -25.94 10.31 4.75
CA GLY A 9 -24.63 10.89 4.51
C GLY A 9 -23.71 10.39 5.60
N GLY A 10 -23.17 9.19 5.43
CA GLY A 10 -22.09 8.70 6.30
C GLY A 10 -20.89 9.63 6.15
N GLU A 11 -20.11 9.79 7.22
CA GLU A 11 -18.83 10.50 7.15
C GLU A 11 -17.93 9.78 6.13
N ARG A 12 -17.43 10.49 5.12
CA ARG A 12 -16.47 9.93 4.17
C ARG A 12 -15.13 9.79 4.85
N LEU A 13 -14.63 8.57 4.93
CA LEU A 13 -13.33 8.25 5.46
C LEU A 13 -12.28 8.40 4.35
N LYS A 14 -11.10 8.90 4.73
CA LYS A 14 -9.94 9.04 3.86
C LYS A 14 -9.00 7.85 4.03
N TYR A 15 -8.72 7.19 2.91
CA TYR A 15 -7.77 6.11 2.78
C TYR A 15 -6.73 6.46 1.71
N GLN A 16 -5.64 5.70 1.66
CA GLN A 16 -4.60 5.89 0.67
C GLN A 16 -4.14 4.53 0.14
N PHE A 17 -4.06 4.44 -1.18
CA PHE A 17 -3.28 3.43 -1.87
C PHE A 17 -1.84 3.93 -1.96
N LEU A 18 -0.87 3.15 -1.49
CA LEU A 18 0.55 3.52 -1.48
C LEU A 18 1.39 2.39 -2.06
N ILE A 19 2.37 2.74 -2.88
CA ILE A 19 3.47 1.87 -3.30
C ILE A 19 4.75 2.58 -2.88
N SER A 20 5.32 2.17 -1.76
CA SER A 20 6.70 2.49 -1.38
C SER A 20 7.58 1.33 -1.81
N TYR A 21 8.31 1.49 -2.92
CA TYR A 21 9.01 0.37 -3.55
C TYR A 21 10.04 -0.27 -2.62
N PHE A 22 10.86 0.56 -1.98
CA PHE A 22 11.89 0.12 -1.06
C PHE A 22 11.30 -0.67 0.11
N GLU A 23 10.24 -0.17 0.75
CA GLU A 23 9.63 -0.84 1.90
C GLU A 23 8.99 -2.16 1.49
N LEU A 24 8.31 -2.20 0.35
CA LEU A 24 7.74 -3.44 -0.19
C LEU A 24 8.84 -4.47 -0.51
N GLU A 25 9.95 -4.04 -1.10
CA GLU A 25 11.05 -4.94 -1.43
C GLU A 25 11.78 -5.45 -0.18
N VAL A 26 12.17 -4.54 0.71
CA VAL A 26 12.97 -4.86 1.92
C VAL A 26 12.14 -5.64 2.93
N PHE A 27 10.89 -5.25 3.19
CA PHE A 27 10.10 -5.88 4.25
C PHE A 27 9.25 -7.04 3.72
N VAL A 28 8.68 -6.93 2.53
CA VAL A 28 7.66 -7.89 2.08
C VAL A 28 8.26 -8.98 1.20
N ALA A 29 9.08 -8.63 0.20
CA ALA A 29 9.74 -9.63 -0.65
C ALA A 29 10.72 -10.51 0.14
N ALA A 30 11.43 -9.94 1.11
CA ALA A 30 12.27 -10.71 2.03
C ALA A 30 11.45 -11.66 2.93
N SER A 31 10.20 -11.29 3.28
CA SER A 31 9.41 -12.03 4.27
C SER A 31 8.43 -13.04 3.70
N VAL A 32 7.99 -12.89 2.46
CA VAL A 32 6.93 -13.74 1.88
C VAL A 32 7.52 -14.76 0.90
N LYS A 33 7.28 -16.04 1.17
CA LYS A 33 7.79 -17.17 0.36
C LYS A 33 7.31 -17.06 -1.08
N ASN A 34 8.26 -17.02 -2.02
CA ASN A 34 8.01 -16.90 -3.47
C ASN A 34 7.30 -15.59 -3.87
N PHE A 35 7.39 -14.55 -3.04
CA PHE A 35 7.04 -13.20 -3.46
C PHE A 35 8.29 -12.51 -3.99
N GLN A 36 8.16 -11.87 -5.14
CA GLN A 36 9.21 -11.04 -5.73
C GLN A 36 8.47 -9.82 -6.24
N MET A 37 8.90 -8.61 -5.86
CA MET A 37 8.30 -7.41 -6.43
C MET A 37 8.57 -7.35 -7.93
N MET A 38 7.64 -6.71 -8.63
CA MET A 38 7.92 -6.26 -9.99
C MET A 38 9.17 -5.38 -9.99
N GLU A 39 10.00 -5.45 -11.03
CA GLU A 39 11.14 -4.55 -11.18
C GLU A 39 10.69 -3.07 -11.14
N GLU A 40 11.43 -2.24 -10.41
CA GLU A 40 11.07 -0.84 -10.14
C GLU A 40 10.85 -0.03 -11.42
N GLU A 41 11.72 -0.18 -12.41
CA GLU A 41 11.63 0.53 -13.69
C GLU A 41 10.35 0.14 -14.46
N LEU A 42 10.01 -1.15 -14.47
CA LEU A 42 8.78 -1.63 -15.09
C LEU A 42 7.55 -1.08 -14.34
N LEU A 43 7.59 -1.07 -13.01
CA LEU A 43 6.51 -0.55 -12.19
C LEU A 43 6.32 0.96 -12.38
N GLU A 44 7.41 1.73 -12.41
CA GLU A 44 7.41 3.17 -12.69
C GLU A 44 6.75 3.48 -14.03
N ASN A 45 7.12 2.75 -15.09
CA ASN A 45 6.55 2.93 -16.42
C ASN A 45 5.04 2.66 -16.44
N ARG A 46 4.59 1.60 -15.77
CA ARG A 46 3.16 1.28 -15.65
C ARG A 46 2.39 2.34 -14.84
N ILE A 47 2.98 2.86 -13.77
CA ILE A 47 2.38 3.94 -12.98
C ILE A 47 2.24 5.20 -13.85
N LYS A 48 3.28 5.59 -14.58
CA LYS A 48 3.22 6.74 -15.51
C LYS A 48 2.12 6.57 -16.55
N ASP A 49 1.96 5.36 -17.11
CA ASP A 49 0.90 5.07 -18.07
C ASP A 49 -0.51 5.08 -17.45
N TYR A 50 -0.63 4.58 -16.22
CA TYR A 50 -1.86 4.71 -15.43
C TYR A 50 -2.23 6.18 -15.19
N GLN A 51 -1.26 7.01 -14.76
CA GLN A 51 -1.47 8.42 -14.45
C GLN A 51 -1.92 9.25 -15.66
N LYS A 52 -1.43 8.93 -16.88
CA LYS A 52 -1.90 9.60 -18.11
C LYS A 52 -3.41 9.48 -18.33
N ASN A 53 -4.01 8.41 -17.82
CA ASN A 53 -5.41 8.08 -17.99
C ASN A 53 -6.24 8.23 -16.69
N ALA A 54 -5.59 8.54 -15.57
CA ALA A 54 -6.23 8.64 -14.27
C ALA A 54 -6.97 9.98 -14.14
N GLN A 55 -8.21 9.93 -13.61
CA GLN A 55 -9.03 11.12 -13.34
C GLN A 55 -8.89 11.63 -11.89
N LYS A 56 -8.13 10.92 -11.05
CA LYS A 56 -7.97 11.19 -9.62
C LYS A 56 -6.62 11.83 -9.32
N GLN A 57 -6.54 12.47 -8.16
CA GLN A 57 -5.30 13.05 -7.64
C GLN A 57 -4.35 11.92 -7.26
N THR A 58 -3.24 11.82 -8.00
CA THR A 58 -2.16 10.86 -7.76
C THR A 58 -0.87 11.60 -7.50
N THR A 59 0.01 11.01 -6.71
CA THR A 59 1.34 11.53 -6.42
C THR A 59 2.37 10.49 -6.81
N LEU A 60 3.33 10.88 -7.63
CA LEU A 60 4.51 10.09 -7.96
C LEU A 60 5.75 10.93 -7.62
N VAL A 61 6.55 10.44 -6.68
CA VAL A 61 7.82 11.05 -6.25
C VAL A 61 8.89 9.97 -6.09
N TYR A 62 10.14 10.39 -5.99
CA TYR A 62 11.28 9.52 -5.73
C TYR A 62 11.88 9.92 -4.38
N TRP A 63 11.99 8.95 -3.49
CA TRP A 63 12.45 9.12 -2.12
C TRP A 63 13.90 8.67 -1.99
N GLU A 64 14.75 9.55 -1.50
CA GLU A 64 16.15 9.29 -1.18
C GLU A 64 16.32 9.30 0.34
N MET A 65 16.91 8.23 0.87
CA MET A 65 17.26 8.12 2.28
C MET A 65 18.69 8.66 2.43
N ASP A 66 18.84 9.87 2.98
CA ASP A 66 20.16 10.51 3.07
C ASP A 66 21.06 9.74 4.05
N GLY A 67 22.24 9.34 3.57
CA GLY A 67 23.21 8.54 4.29
C GLY A 67 24.34 9.42 4.81
N GLU A 68 24.44 9.51 6.14
CA GLU A 68 25.48 10.18 6.93
C GLU A 68 25.40 11.73 7.05
N GLY A 69 25.01 12.17 8.25
CA GLY A 69 25.56 13.41 8.81
C GLY A 69 24.76 14.69 8.60
N LYS A 70 23.47 14.68 8.96
CA LYS A 70 22.66 15.77 9.56
C LYS A 70 21.22 15.28 9.58
N GLU A 71 20.55 15.36 10.74
CA GLU A 71 19.12 15.06 10.99
C GLU A 71 18.39 14.32 9.85
N ASP A 72 18.08 13.03 10.04
CA ASP A 72 17.30 12.19 9.11
C ASP A 72 16.17 12.97 8.43
N ARG A 73 16.43 13.44 7.19
CA ARG A 73 15.42 14.13 6.38
C ARG A 73 15.28 13.34 5.10
N ASP A 74 14.14 12.66 4.98
CA ASP A 74 13.68 12.11 3.72
C ASP A 74 13.67 13.20 2.64
N ILE A 75 14.36 12.95 1.53
CA ILE A 75 14.37 13.86 0.38
C ILE A 75 13.42 13.31 -0.67
N TYR A 76 12.44 14.12 -1.09
CA TYR A 76 11.45 13.75 -2.11
C TYR A 76 11.66 14.55 -3.39
N HIS A 77 11.87 13.83 -4.48
CA HIS A 77 12.11 14.38 -5.81
C HIS A 77 10.89 14.19 -6.72
N LYS A 78 10.53 15.21 -7.51
CA LYS A 78 9.46 15.10 -8.52
C LYS A 78 9.93 14.44 -9.83
N LYS A 79 11.25 14.39 -10.03
CA LYS A 79 11.92 13.74 -11.16
C LYS A 79 12.98 12.83 -10.57
N ARG A 80 13.21 11.65 -11.15
CA ARG A 80 14.21 10.72 -10.63
C ARG A 80 15.59 11.40 -10.69
N PRO A 81 16.31 11.52 -9.57
CA PRO A 81 17.65 12.08 -9.54
C PRO A 81 18.66 11.12 -10.18
N THR A 82 19.80 11.65 -10.62
CA THR A 82 20.95 10.88 -11.09
C THR A 82 22.17 11.20 -10.23
N PRO A 83 22.93 10.23 -9.71
CA PRO A 83 22.75 8.77 -9.84
C PRO A 83 21.48 8.22 -9.14
N ASP A 84 21.03 7.02 -9.52
CA ASP A 84 19.78 6.39 -9.07
C ASP A 84 19.87 5.87 -7.62
N ASN A 85 19.92 6.79 -6.65
CA ASN A 85 19.87 6.48 -5.22
C ASN A 85 18.51 6.83 -4.58
N ALA A 86 17.47 6.98 -5.40
CA ALA A 86 16.11 7.30 -4.95
C ALA A 86 15.10 6.26 -5.42
N TYR A 87 14.23 5.85 -4.50
CA TYR A 87 13.22 4.82 -4.69
C TYR A 87 11.85 5.39 -5.03
N LEU A 88 11.13 4.68 -5.86
CA LEU A 88 9.78 4.99 -6.30
C LEU A 88 8.80 5.03 -5.12
N LEU A 89 8.09 6.17 -4.98
CA LEU A 89 6.94 6.31 -4.10
C LEU A 89 5.74 6.82 -4.91
N TYR A 90 4.69 6.01 -4.96
CA TYR A 90 3.44 6.35 -5.62
C TYR A 90 2.27 6.27 -4.66
N SER A 91 1.38 7.25 -4.70
CA SER A 91 0.15 7.20 -3.92
C SER A 91 -1.07 7.77 -4.63
N GLU A 92 -2.24 7.28 -4.23
CA GLU A 92 -3.55 7.76 -4.68
C GLU A 92 -4.51 7.83 -3.49
N GLU A 93 -5.17 8.97 -3.33
CA GLU A 93 -6.17 9.16 -2.28
C GLU A 93 -7.49 8.46 -2.63
N LEU A 94 -8.10 7.84 -1.63
CA LEU A 94 -9.36 7.11 -1.74
C LEU A 94 -10.35 7.68 -0.72
N GLU A 95 -11.50 8.16 -1.18
CA GLU A 95 -12.60 8.54 -0.30
C GLU A 95 -13.72 7.50 -0.40
N SER A 96 -14.13 6.97 0.76
CA SER A 96 -15.25 6.04 0.82
C SER A 96 -15.97 6.11 2.16
N GLU A 97 -17.26 5.75 2.16
CA GLU A 97 -18.05 5.59 3.38
C GLU A 97 -17.74 4.26 4.09
N LYS A 98 -17.13 3.29 3.41
CA LYS A 98 -16.86 1.94 3.96
C LYS A 98 -15.48 1.43 3.58
N LEU A 99 -14.83 0.75 4.52
CA LEU A 99 -13.52 0.12 4.30
C LEU A 99 -13.53 -0.84 3.11
N ILE A 100 -14.52 -1.73 3.03
CA ILE A 100 -14.60 -2.75 1.96
C ILE A 100 -14.67 -2.10 0.56
N GLU A 101 -15.36 -0.96 0.46
CA GLU A 101 -15.44 -0.21 -0.79
C GLU A 101 -14.09 0.42 -1.16
N ALA A 102 -13.36 0.95 -0.17
CA ALA A 102 -12.01 1.49 -0.34
C ALA A 102 -10.99 0.39 -0.70
N GLU A 103 -11.03 -0.76 -0.03
CA GLU A 103 -10.19 -1.92 -0.34
C GLU A 103 -10.41 -2.39 -1.79
N LYS A 104 -11.68 -2.55 -2.19
CA LYS A 104 -12.03 -2.95 -3.57
C LYS A 104 -11.49 -1.95 -4.60
N GLU A 105 -11.53 -0.66 -4.29
CA GLU A 105 -10.98 0.37 -5.17
C GLU A 105 -9.45 0.31 -5.22
N ALA A 106 -8.78 0.14 -4.08
CA ALA A 106 -7.33 -0.04 -4.00
C ALA A 106 -6.86 -1.25 -4.83
N ILE A 107 -7.55 -2.39 -4.73
CA ILE A 107 -7.24 -3.57 -5.54
C ILE A 107 -7.44 -3.30 -7.03
N LYS A 108 -8.50 -2.59 -7.44
CA LYS A 108 -8.67 -2.22 -8.86
C LYS A 108 -7.55 -1.33 -9.36
N ILE A 109 -7.07 -0.38 -8.53
CA ILE A 109 -5.92 0.46 -8.88
C ILE A 109 -4.70 -0.45 -9.04
N ALA A 110 -4.46 -1.35 -8.09
CA ALA A 110 -3.36 -2.31 -8.16
C ALA A 110 -3.38 -3.14 -9.46
N GLU A 111 -4.55 -3.63 -9.86
CA GLU A 111 -4.74 -4.37 -11.11
C GLU A 111 -4.50 -3.51 -12.36
N LYS A 112 -4.93 -2.24 -12.36
CA LYS A 112 -4.74 -1.32 -13.49
C LYS A 112 -3.28 -0.89 -13.64
N VAL A 113 -2.62 -0.58 -12.53
CA VAL A 113 -1.17 -0.33 -12.48
C VAL A 113 -0.42 -1.63 -12.82
N GLY A 114 -1.00 -2.79 -12.51
CA GLY A 114 -0.38 -4.09 -12.70
C GLY A 114 0.75 -4.35 -11.70
N THR A 115 0.67 -3.78 -10.48
CA THR A 115 1.57 -4.11 -9.36
C THR A 115 1.16 -5.43 -8.73
N ASN A 116 2.08 -6.05 -7.98
CA ASN A 116 1.84 -7.24 -7.16
C ASN A 116 1.94 -6.96 -5.65
N GLY A 117 2.21 -5.72 -5.25
CA GLY A 117 2.25 -5.30 -3.85
C GLY A 117 1.84 -3.83 -3.67
N PHE A 118 1.17 -3.53 -2.57
CA PHE A 118 0.86 -2.15 -2.15
C PHE A 118 0.59 -2.07 -0.64
N GLN A 119 0.82 -0.90 -0.03
CA GLN A 119 0.39 -0.54 1.31
C GLN A 119 -0.98 0.14 1.27
N PHE A 120 -1.80 -0.14 2.28
CA PHE A 120 -3.11 0.49 2.47
C PHE A 120 -3.11 1.29 3.77
N MET A 121 -3.37 2.60 3.66
CA MET A 121 -3.32 3.52 4.80
C MET A 121 -4.67 4.14 5.12
N GLN A 122 -4.85 4.56 6.36
CA GLN A 122 -5.96 5.39 6.82
C GLN A 122 -5.43 6.43 7.80
N LYS A 123 -5.82 7.71 7.62
CA LYS A 123 -5.37 8.82 8.50
C LYS A 123 -3.83 8.86 8.68
N ASN A 124 -3.08 8.65 7.59
CA ASN A 124 -1.61 8.59 7.56
C ASN A 124 -0.98 7.48 8.42
N GLN A 125 -1.76 6.46 8.78
CA GLN A 125 -1.25 5.24 9.42
C GLN A 125 -1.36 4.09 8.44
N GLU A 126 -0.27 3.34 8.27
CA GLU A 126 -0.28 2.10 7.52
C GLU A 126 -1.08 1.05 8.28
N ILE A 127 -2.09 0.48 7.64
CA ILE A 127 -2.94 -0.54 8.26
C ILE A 127 -2.45 -1.93 7.87
N ALA A 128 -2.24 -2.13 6.58
CA ALA A 128 -1.93 -3.43 6.01
C ALA A 128 -1.13 -3.30 4.72
N VAL A 129 -0.37 -4.34 4.40
CA VAL A 129 0.19 -4.58 3.07
C VAL A 129 -0.67 -5.59 2.35
N PHE A 130 -0.94 -5.36 1.07
CA PHE A 130 -1.56 -6.31 0.17
C PHE A 130 -0.53 -6.87 -0.80
N VAL A 131 -0.53 -8.19 -0.98
CA VAL A 131 0.33 -8.92 -1.92
C VAL A 131 -0.48 -9.83 -2.82
N LYS A 132 -0.07 -9.94 -4.08
CA LYS A 132 -0.70 -10.82 -5.06
C LYS A 132 0.10 -12.11 -5.23
N LEU A 133 -0.47 -13.23 -4.79
CA LEU A 133 0.14 -14.55 -4.90
C LEU A 133 -0.75 -15.47 -5.74
N LYS A 134 -0.17 -16.05 -6.81
CA LYS A 134 -0.87 -16.96 -7.73
C LYS A 134 -2.23 -16.40 -8.21
N GLY A 135 -2.28 -15.11 -8.50
CA GLY A 135 -3.47 -14.42 -9.01
C GLY A 135 -4.45 -13.92 -7.94
N ASN A 136 -4.24 -14.22 -6.66
CA ASN A 136 -5.13 -13.80 -5.57
C ASN A 136 -4.46 -12.77 -4.67
N TRP A 137 -5.25 -11.80 -4.19
CA TRP A 137 -4.80 -10.80 -3.22
C TRP A 137 -4.96 -11.32 -1.80
N PHE A 138 -3.90 -11.14 -1.02
CA PHE A 138 -3.87 -11.40 0.41
C PHE A 138 -3.37 -10.16 1.12
N TRP A 139 -3.82 -9.94 2.34
CA TRP A 139 -3.28 -8.87 3.18
C TRP A 139 -2.42 -9.42 4.31
N LEU A 140 -1.53 -8.58 4.81
CA LEU A 140 -0.64 -8.78 5.93
C LEU A 140 -0.78 -7.58 6.87
N PRO A 141 -0.84 -7.79 8.19
CA PRO A 141 -0.93 -6.69 9.14
C PRO A 141 0.38 -5.90 9.19
N LEU A 142 0.29 -4.57 9.35
CA LEU A 142 1.41 -3.69 9.73
C LEU A 142 1.27 -3.16 11.17
N MET A 143 0.23 -3.59 11.87
CA MET A 143 -0.05 -3.30 13.28
C MET A 143 -0.70 -4.51 13.93
N ASP A 144 -0.91 -4.48 15.25
CA ASP A 144 -1.58 -5.58 15.97
C ASP A 144 -2.88 -6.00 15.29
N LEU A 145 -3.08 -7.30 15.09
CA LEU A 145 -4.25 -7.83 14.37
C LEU A 145 -5.58 -7.37 14.98
N SER A 146 -5.64 -7.25 16.31
CA SER A 146 -6.80 -6.72 17.04
C SER A 146 -7.19 -5.28 16.70
N LYS A 147 -6.28 -4.51 16.09
CA LYS A 147 -6.50 -3.12 15.65
C LYS A 147 -6.71 -3.01 14.14
N VAL A 148 -6.38 -4.05 13.39
CA VAL A 148 -6.59 -4.09 11.94
C VAL A 148 -8.09 -4.26 11.68
N PRO A 149 -8.71 -3.36 10.90
CA PRO A 149 -10.12 -3.50 10.56
C PRO A 149 -10.34 -4.64 9.55
N ASP A 150 -11.55 -5.20 9.56
CA ASP A 150 -11.88 -6.38 8.76
C ASP A 150 -11.89 -6.10 7.25
N PHE A 151 -10.94 -6.71 6.53
CA PHE A 151 -10.86 -6.70 5.07
C PHE A 151 -11.64 -7.86 4.45
N GLN A 152 -12.08 -7.69 3.21
CA GLN A 152 -12.72 -8.72 2.40
C GLN A 152 -11.70 -9.74 1.86
N SER A 153 -10.50 -9.29 1.50
CA SER A 153 -9.41 -10.16 1.08
C SER A 153 -8.96 -11.05 2.23
N SER A 154 -8.43 -12.23 1.90
CA SER A 154 -7.98 -13.17 2.93
C SER A 154 -6.67 -12.70 3.55
N LEU A 155 -6.55 -12.87 4.87
CA LEU A 155 -5.27 -12.73 5.56
C LEU A 155 -4.28 -13.77 5.03
N LEU A 156 -3.02 -13.37 4.81
CA LEU A 156 -2.00 -14.30 4.32
C LEU A 156 -1.69 -15.35 5.38
N SER A 157 -1.70 -16.63 4.98
CA SER A 157 -1.37 -17.74 5.86
C SER A 157 0.08 -17.67 6.33
N PHE A 158 0.31 -17.92 7.63
CA PHE A 158 1.65 -18.00 8.23
C PHE A 158 2.59 -18.98 7.50
N SER A 159 2.05 -20.06 6.91
CA SER A 159 2.83 -21.02 6.13
C SER A 159 3.56 -20.40 4.92
N LYS A 160 3.07 -19.24 4.44
CA LYS A 160 3.62 -18.45 3.33
C LYS A 160 4.62 -17.38 3.77
N ILE A 161 4.83 -17.20 5.06
CA ILE A 161 5.80 -16.26 5.62
C ILE A 161 7.08 -17.03 5.96
N ASN A 162 8.24 -16.40 5.79
CA ASN A 162 9.53 -16.93 6.20
C ASN A 162 9.59 -16.96 7.74
N GLU A 163 9.80 -18.15 8.32
CA GLU A 163 9.66 -18.38 9.76
C GLU A 163 10.69 -17.61 10.62
N GLY A 164 11.78 -17.13 10.01
CA GLY A 164 12.77 -16.27 10.66
C GLY A 164 12.34 -14.80 10.81
N GLU A 165 11.28 -14.38 10.13
CA GLU A 165 10.82 -12.99 10.13
C GLU A 165 9.91 -12.71 11.31
N GLN A 166 10.51 -12.16 12.37
CA GLN A 166 9.82 -11.87 13.62
C GLN A 166 8.72 -10.82 13.43
N PHE A 167 8.90 -9.87 12.50
CA PHE A 167 7.99 -8.75 12.27
C PHE A 167 6.55 -9.22 12.08
N PHE A 168 6.23 -9.90 10.98
CA PHE A 168 4.86 -10.37 10.72
C PHE A 168 4.42 -11.48 11.67
N SER A 169 5.35 -12.33 12.11
CA SER A 169 5.01 -13.43 13.03
C SER A 169 4.52 -12.93 14.40
N SER A 170 4.99 -11.76 14.84
CA SER A 170 4.57 -11.13 16.09
C SER A 170 3.18 -10.52 15.96
N LEU A 171 2.92 -9.81 14.86
CA LEU A 171 1.63 -9.13 14.59
C LEU A 171 0.46 -10.09 14.40
N LEU A 172 0.73 -11.33 13.97
CA LEU A 172 -0.28 -12.37 13.76
C LEU A 172 -0.62 -13.19 15.01
N LYS A 173 0.20 -13.10 16.06
CA LYS A 173 0.03 -13.85 17.31
C LYS A 173 -0.71 -13.03 18.40
N THR A 174 -0.88 -11.72 18.19
CA THR A 174 -1.54 -10.77 19.09
C THR A 174 -2.97 -10.46 18.67
#